data_AF-A0A397HAR1-F1
#
_entry.id   AF-A0A397HAR1-F1
#
_cell.length_a   1.000
_cell.length_b   1.000
_cell.length_c   1.000
_cell.angle_alpha   90.00
_cell.angle_beta   90.00
_cell.angle_gamma   90.00
#
_symmetry.space_group_name_H-M   'P 1'
#
loop_
_entity.id
_entity.type
_entity.pdbx_description
1 polymer ?
#
loop_
_entity_poly.entity_id
_entity_poly.type
_entity_poly.pdbx_seq_one_letter_code
_entity_poly.pdbx_strand_id
1 'polypeptide(L)'
;MTKLSFDGWQTALDPENFTLLSLLEFRRTKGDFTYDSCKEHFAISKFLEKIESDTNQRWAAAAENISKSDYVSMQPPKQLEYASC
;
A
#
# COMPACT_ATOMS: atom_id res chain seq x y z
N MET A 1 5.59 -4.93 -17.74
CA MET A 1 5.59 -4.94 -16.27
C MET A 1 4.47 -5.85 -15.80
N THR A 2 4.77 -6.86 -15.00
CA THR A 2 3.76 -7.74 -14.41
C THR A 2 2.99 -6.93 -13.37
N LYS A 3 1.67 -6.88 -13.49
CA LYS A 3 0.80 -6.25 -12.48
C LYS A 3 0.81 -7.14 -11.24
N LEU A 4 1.21 -6.59 -10.10
CA LEU A 4 1.17 -7.32 -8.84
C LEU A 4 -0.28 -7.60 -8.43
N SER A 5 -0.58 -8.86 -8.13
CA SER A 5 -1.92 -9.34 -7.81
C SER A 5 -2.28 -9.04 -6.36
N PHE A 6 -3.49 -8.54 -6.18
CA PHE A 6 -4.18 -8.44 -4.91
C PHE A 6 -5.45 -9.29 -4.90
N ASP A 7 -5.55 -10.30 -5.76
CA ASP A 7 -6.77 -11.09 -5.88
C ASP A 7 -7.07 -11.87 -4.58
N GLY A 8 -8.34 -11.90 -4.17
CA GLY A 8 -8.77 -12.52 -2.92
C GLY A 8 -8.44 -11.73 -1.64
N TRP A 9 -8.04 -10.46 -1.75
CA TRP A 9 -7.73 -9.62 -0.59
C TRP A 9 -8.91 -9.46 0.37
N GLN A 10 -10.14 -9.30 -0.14
CA GLN A 10 -11.34 -9.06 0.67
C GLN A 10 -11.67 -10.22 1.62
N THR A 11 -11.23 -11.44 1.29
CA THR A 11 -11.46 -12.64 2.09
C THR A 11 -10.28 -12.98 2.99
N ALA A 12 -9.09 -12.47 2.67
CA ALA A 12 -7.84 -12.80 3.36
C ALA A 12 -7.42 -11.73 4.37
N LEU A 13 -7.89 -10.50 4.18
CA LEU A 13 -7.60 -9.37 5.05
C LEU A 13 -8.83 -9.02 5.88
N ASP A 14 -8.58 -8.35 6.99
CA ASP A 14 -9.59 -7.84 7.90
C ASP A 14 -9.54 -6.31 7.89
N PRO A 15 -10.65 -5.59 7.61
CA PRO A 15 -10.67 -4.14 7.65
C PRO A 15 -10.32 -3.56 9.03
N GLU A 16 -10.57 -4.29 10.12
CA GLU A 16 -10.25 -3.83 11.49
C GLU A 16 -8.75 -3.98 11.83
N ASN A 17 -8.05 -4.88 11.13
CA ASN A 17 -6.61 -5.11 11.28
C ASN A 17 -5.83 -4.75 10.00
N PHE A 18 -6.38 -3.83 9.20
CA PHE A 18 -5.82 -3.42 7.93
C PHE A 18 -4.61 -2.50 8.17
N THR A 19 -3.43 -3.10 8.16
CA THR A 19 -2.13 -2.44 8.37
C THR A 19 -1.17 -2.73 7.22
N LEU A 20 -0.12 -1.92 7.06
CA LEU A 20 0.93 -2.19 6.08
C LEU A 20 1.56 -3.58 6.28
N LEU A 21 1.75 -4.01 7.53
CA LEU A 21 2.26 -5.35 7.83
C LEU A 21 1.31 -6.44 7.30
N SER A 22 0.01 -6.34 7.58
CA SER A 22 -0.98 -7.30 7.08
C SER A 22 -1.00 -7.38 5.55
N LEU A 23 -0.82 -6.24 4.86
CA LEU A 23 -0.74 -6.17 3.40
C LEU A 23 0.53 -6.84 2.86
N LEU A 24 1.66 -6.62 3.51
CA LEU A 24 2.93 -7.27 3.17
C LEU A 24 2.87 -8.78 3.41
N GLU A 25 2.27 -9.22 4.52
CA GLU A 25 2.07 -10.64 4.81
C GLU A 25 1.18 -11.30 3.76
N PHE A 26 0.07 -10.67 3.39
CA PHE A 26 -0.79 -11.13 2.29
C PHE A 26 -0.04 -11.17 0.95
N ARG A 27 0.71 -10.11 0.63
CA ARG A 27 1.51 -10.05 -0.60
C ARG A 27 2.56 -11.16 -0.63
N ARG A 28 3.17 -11.49 0.51
CA ARG A 28 4.16 -12.56 0.65
C ARG A 28 3.59 -13.95 0.34
N THR A 29 2.27 -14.14 0.45
CA THR A 29 1.63 -15.42 0.03
C THR A 29 1.37 -15.49 -1.48
N LYS A 30 1.61 -14.42 -2.24
CA LYS A 30 1.40 -14.40 -3.69
C LYS A 30 2.66 -14.84 -4.42
N GLY A 31 2.47 -15.62 -5.48
CA GLY A 31 3.58 -16.13 -6.30
C GLY A 31 4.34 -15.04 -7.08
N ASP A 32 3.82 -13.82 -7.13
CA ASP A 32 4.41 -12.66 -7.78
C ASP A 32 4.99 -11.64 -6.78
N PHE A 33 5.27 -12.05 -5.54
CA PHE A 33 5.97 -11.20 -4.57
C PHE A 33 7.40 -10.90 -5.03
N THR A 34 7.76 -9.61 -5.12
CA THR A 34 9.02 -9.20 -5.78
C THR A 34 10.21 -9.13 -4.84
N TYR A 35 10.01 -9.18 -3.51
CA TYR A 35 11.04 -8.92 -2.49
C TYR A 35 11.79 -7.58 -2.64
N ASP A 36 11.30 -6.73 -3.53
CA ASP A 36 11.82 -5.42 -3.89
C ASP A 36 10.93 -4.40 -3.19
N SER A 37 11.49 -3.72 -2.20
CA SER A 37 10.74 -2.82 -1.32
C SER A 37 10.06 -1.69 -2.10
N CYS A 38 10.73 -1.13 -3.10
CA CYS A 38 10.18 -0.05 -3.92
C CYS A 38 8.99 -0.54 -4.75
N LYS A 39 9.09 -1.73 -5.36
CA LYS A 39 8.00 -2.30 -6.17
C LYS A 39 6.79 -2.70 -5.32
N GLU A 40 7.02 -3.35 -4.18
CA GLU A 40 5.95 -3.75 -3.27
C GLU A 40 5.26 -2.53 -2.67
N HIS A 41 6.04 -1.51 -2.24
CA HIS A 41 5.48 -0.25 -1.75
C HIS A 41 4.61 0.41 -2.83
N PHE A 42 5.14 0.60 -4.04
CA PHE A 42 4.39 1.22 -5.13
C PHE A 42 3.08 0.48 -5.45
N ALA A 43 3.12 -0.86 -5.45
CA ALA A 43 1.94 -1.67 -5.70
C ALA A 43 0.90 -1.55 -4.57
N ILE A 44 1.35 -1.54 -3.31
CA ILE A 44 0.49 -1.32 -2.14
C ILE A 44 -0.14 0.07 -2.19
N SER A 45 0.61 1.13 -2.47
CA SER A 45 0.07 2.49 -2.60
C SER A 45 -1.02 2.56 -3.68
N LYS A 46 -0.75 2.00 -4.87
CA LYS A 46 -1.73 1.95 -5.96
C LYS A 46 -2.98 1.12 -5.61
N PHE A 47 -2.79 0.08 -4.80
CA PHE A 47 -3.90 -0.73 -4.30
C PHE A 47 -4.74 0.05 -3.28
N LEU A 48 -4.12 0.78 -2.35
CA LEU A 48 -4.81 1.63 -1.38
C LEU A 48 -5.62 2.74 -2.06
N GLU A 49 -5.03 3.44 -3.04
CA GLU A 49 -5.76 4.45 -3.86
C GLU A 49 -7.04 3.88 -4.48
N LYS A 50 -6.99 2.62 -4.93
CA LYS A 50 -8.15 1.93 -5.49
C LYS A 50 -9.20 1.61 -4.43
N ILE A 51 -8.79 1.19 -3.24
CA ILE A 51 -9.70 0.83 -2.14
C ILE A 51 -10.35 2.07 -1.53
N GLU A 52 -9.64 3.19 -1.42
CA GLU A 52 -10.20 4.47 -0.97
C GLU A 52 -11.39 4.90 -1.84
N SER A 53 -11.38 4.50 -3.11
CA SER A 53 -12.46 4.74 -4.07
C SER A 53 -13.53 3.63 -4.10
N ASP A 54 -13.46 2.62 -3.22
CA ASP A 54 -14.43 1.51 -3.15
C ASP A 54 -15.74 1.96 -2.49
N THR A 55 -16.86 1.39 -2.94
CA THR A 55 -18.20 1.60 -2.38
C THR A 55 -18.36 1.07 -0.96
N ASN A 56 -17.49 0.15 -0.52
CA ASN A 56 -17.51 -0.34 0.85
C ASN A 56 -16.80 0.62 1.80
N GLN A 57 -17.58 1.38 2.57
CA GLN A 57 -17.09 2.38 3.52
C GLN A 57 -16.10 1.83 4.56
N ARG A 58 -16.22 0.55 4.96
CA ARG A 58 -15.27 -0.05 5.91
C ARG A 58 -13.88 -0.16 5.32
N TRP A 59 -13.80 -0.58 4.05
CA TRP A 59 -12.53 -0.70 3.35
C TRP A 59 -11.94 0.66 2.98
N ALA A 60 -12.78 1.61 2.55
CA ALA A 60 -12.33 2.97 2.29
C ALA A 60 -11.73 3.63 3.54
N ALA A 61 -12.40 3.52 4.69
CA ALA A 61 -11.89 4.05 5.96
C ALA A 61 -10.60 3.34 6.42
N ALA A 62 -10.53 2.02 6.25
CA ALA A 62 -9.34 1.24 6.57
C ALA A 62 -8.13 1.67 5.71
N ALA A 63 -8.32 1.86 4.41
CA ALA A 63 -7.28 2.33 3.50
C ALA A 63 -6.82 3.75 3.83
N GLU A 64 -7.77 4.66 4.11
CA GLU A 64 -7.46 6.04 4.51
C GLU A 64 -6.62 6.10 5.79
N ASN A 65 -6.87 5.20 6.75
CA ASN A 65 -6.09 5.11 7.99
C ASN A 65 -4.64 4.68 7.77
N ILE A 66 -4.39 3.74 6.84
CA ILE A 66 -3.02 3.36 6.45
C ILE A 66 -2.33 4.53 5.75
N SER A 67 -3.01 5.15 4.77
CA SER A 67 -2.50 6.31 4.04
C SER A 67 -2.08 7.41 5.01
N LYS A 68 -2.85 7.68 6.07
CA LYS A 68 -2.50 8.69 7.10
C LYS A 68 -1.39 8.25 8.06
N SER A 69 -1.36 6.99 8.48
CA SER A 69 -0.36 6.46 9.42
C SER A 69 1.06 6.48 8.84
N ASP A 70 1.21 6.05 7.59
CA ASP A 70 2.52 5.78 7.02
C ASP A 70 3.04 6.92 6.12
N TYR A 71 2.17 7.76 5.54
CA TYR A 71 2.62 8.96 4.80
C TYR A 71 3.14 10.09 5.69
N VAL A 72 2.68 10.21 6.94
CA VAL A 72 3.17 11.27 7.85
C VAL A 72 4.64 11.04 8.23
N SER A 73 5.10 9.79 8.18
CA SER A 73 6.50 9.41 8.45
C SER A 73 7.41 9.47 7.22
N MET A 74 6.83 9.56 6.02
CA MET A 74 7.55 9.55 4.73
C MET A 74 7.16 10.75 3.87
N GLN A 75 7.08 11.95 4.46
CA GLN A 75 7.30 13.13 3.63
C GLN A 75 8.61 12.90 2.88
N PRO A 76 8.64 13.02 1.53
CA PRO A 76 9.91 13.07 0.84
C PRO A 76 10.73 14.16 1.55
N PRO A 77 12.03 13.95 1.83
CA PRO A 77 12.85 15.02 2.36
C PRO A 77 12.56 16.24 1.49
N LYS A 78 12.20 17.37 2.13
CA LYS A 78 12.01 18.66 1.44
C LYS A 78 13.06 18.72 0.37
N GLN A 79 12.64 18.83 -0.90
CA GLN A 79 13.55 18.78 -2.04
C GLN A 79 14.79 19.59 -1.67
N LEU A 80 15.91 18.90 -1.43
CA LEU A 80 17.20 19.56 -1.36
C LEU A 80 17.34 20.15 -2.75
N GLU A 81 17.22 21.48 -2.84
CA GLU A 81 17.63 22.22 -4.02
C GLU A 81 18.99 21.65 -4.43
N TYR A 82 19.01 20.98 -5.57
CA TYR A 82 20.25 20.50 -6.16
C TYR A 82 21.02 21.78 -6.51
N ALA A 83 21.91 22.20 -5.60
CA ALA A 83 22.99 23.09 -5.94
C ALA A 83 23.82 22.38 -7.00
N SER A 84 23.89 23.01 -8.17
CA SER A 84 24.64 22.58 -9.33
C SER A 84 26.04 22.06 -8.99
N CYS A 85 26.38 20.89 -9.51
CA CYS A 85 27.74 20.55 -9.95
C CYS A 85 27.64 19.86 -11.30
#